data_AF-A0A3M3X0H7-F1
#
_entry.id   AF-A0A3M3X0H7-F1
#
_cell.length_a   1.000
_cell.length_b   1.000
_cell.length_c   1.000
_cell.angle_alpha   90.00
_cell.angle_beta   90.00
_cell.angle_gamma   90.00
#
_symmetry.space_group_name_H-M   'P 1'
#
loop_
_entity.id
_entity.type
_entity.pdbx_description
1 polymer ?
#
loop_
_entity_poly.entity_id
_entity_poly.type
_entity_poly.pdbx_seq_one_letter_code
_entity_poly.pdbx_strand_id
1 'polypeptide(L)' 'MPIDQALEHASTLLFYSKKLAMEAAMDVRGEQYAWAAHYLCEMGKAVVDDLTQAMTPAA' A
#
# COMPACT_ATOMS: atom_id res chain seq x y z
N MET A 1 -1.20 -17.37 -5.38
CA MET A 1 -0.90 -16.26 -6.30
C MET A 1 0.60 -16.27 -6.55
N PRO A 2 1.09 -16.11 -7.79
CA PRO A 2 2.50 -15.89 -8.07
C PRO A 2 3.05 -14.66 -7.32
N ILE A 3 4.30 -14.71 -6.86
CA ILE A 3 4.93 -13.63 -6.09
C ILE A 3 4.95 -12.32 -6.90
N ASP A 4 5.20 -12.41 -8.20
CA ASP A 4 5.23 -11.24 -9.09
C ASP A 4 3.88 -10.50 -9.13
N GLN A 5 2.77 -11.26 -9.17
CA GLN A 5 1.42 -10.67 -9.15
C GLN A 5 1.09 -10.04 -7.79
N ALA A 6 1.58 -10.63 -6.70
CA ALA A 6 1.38 -10.09 -5.36
C ALA A 6 2.18 -8.79 -5.16
N LEU A 7 3.41 -8.74 -5.67
CA LEU A 7 4.23 -7.52 -5.70
C LEU A 7 3.59 -6.42 -6.57
N GLU A 8 3.04 -6.77 -7.73
CA GLU A 8 2.30 -5.83 -8.58
C GLU A 8 1.07 -5.26 -7.86
N HIS A 9 0.34 -6.10 -7.12
CA HIS A 9 -0.79 -5.68 -6.32
C HIS A 9 -0.39 -4.76 -5.17
N ALA A 10 0.67 -5.10 -4.43
CA ALA A 10 1.22 -4.25 -3.38
C ALA A 10 1.69 -2.90 -3.92
N SER A 11 2.37 -2.89 -5.07
CA SER A 11 2.81 -1.67 -5.76
C SER A 11 1.62 -0.78 -6.14
N THR A 12 0.54 -1.39 -6.65
CA THR A 12 -0.70 -0.68 -6.99
C THR A 12 -1.36 -0.04 -5.77
N LEU A 13 -1.45 -0.78 -4.64
CA LEU A 13 -2.00 -0.26 -3.39
C LEU A 13 -1.18 0.93 -2.86
N LEU A 14 0.15 0.80 -2.85
CA LEU A 14 1.06 1.86 -2.40
C LEU A 14 1.03 3.08 -3.34
N PHE A 15 0.86 2.87 -4.65
CA PHE A 15 0.70 3.95 -5.61
C PHE A 15 -0.56 4.78 -5.33
N TYR A 16 -1.70 4.13 -5.14
CA TYR A 16 -2.95 4.84 -4.83
C TYR A 16 -2.91 5.51 -3.46
N SER A 17 -2.33 4.85 -2.46
CA SER A 17 -2.08 5.44 -1.15
C SER A 17 -1.30 6.75 -1.28
N LYS A 18 -0.17 6.74 -1.99
CA LYS A 18 0.65 7.93 -2.20
C LYS A 18 -0.09 9.03 -2.96
N LYS A 19 -0.84 8.66 -4.00
CA LYS A 19 -1.64 9.61 -4.78
C LYS A 19 -2.67 10.30 -3.88
N LEU A 20 -3.44 9.53 -3.12
CA LEU A 20 -4.46 10.05 -2.21
C LEU A 20 -3.86 10.88 -1.07
N ALA A 21 -2.69 10.50 -0.56
CA ALA A 21 -1.97 11.28 0.44
C ALA A 21 -1.54 12.65 -0.12
N MET A 22 -1.11 12.69 -1.39
CA MET A 22 -0.74 13.94 -2.05
C MET A 22 -1.97 14.84 -2.28
N GLU A 23 -3.08 14.28 -2.75
CA GLU A 23 -4.36 14.99 -2.88
C GLU A 23 -4.84 15.52 -1.51
N ALA A 24 -4.71 14.71 -0.45
CA ALA A 24 -5.06 15.10 0.91
C ALA A 24 -4.20 16.27 1.44
N ALA A 25 -2.92 16.33 1.04
CA ALA A 25 -1.99 17.38 1.45
C ALA A 25 -2.13 18.68 0.65
N MET A 26 -2.65 18.61 -0.59
CA MET A 26 -2.76 19.76 -1.49
C MET A 26 -4.11 20.48 -1.42
N ASP A 27 -5.19 19.78 -1.03
CA ASP A 27 -6.53 20.35 -0.91
C ASP A 27 -6.96 20.56 0.55
N VAL A 28 -7.52 21.73 0.87
CA VAL A 28 -8.09 22.08 2.18
C VAL A 28 -9.27 21.16 2.54
N ARG A 29 -9.94 20.55 1.54
CA ARG A 29 -10.99 19.54 1.74
C ARG A 29 -10.47 18.09 1.62
N GLY A 30 -9.15 17.94 1.53
CA GLY A 30 -8.47 16.68 1.28
C GLY A 30 -8.46 15.68 2.45
N GLU A 31 -8.91 16.08 3.65
CA GLU A 31 -8.99 15.22 4.84
C GLU A 31 -9.76 13.92 4.60
N GLN A 32 -10.76 13.94 3.71
CA GLN A 32 -11.53 12.75 3.32
C GLN A 32 -10.67 11.68 2.63
N TYR A 33 -9.59 12.10 1.94
CA TYR A 33 -8.64 11.20 1.27
C TYR A 33 -7.56 10.68 2.22
N ALA A 34 -7.34 11.33 3.36
CA ALA A 34 -6.32 10.93 4.33
C ALA A 34 -6.57 9.52 4.88
N TRP A 35 -7.83 9.20 5.18
CA TRP A 35 -8.21 7.86 5.65
C TRP A 35 -8.00 6.79 4.57
N ALA A 36 -8.44 7.06 3.34
CA ALA A 36 -8.25 6.14 2.22
C ALA A 36 -6.76 5.91 1.92
N ALA A 37 -5.96 6.99 1.92
CA ALA A 37 -4.52 6.90 1.77
C ALA A 37 -3.87 6.05 2.86
N HIS A 38 -4.23 6.30 4.12
CA HIS A 38 -3.72 5.55 5.25
C HIS A 38 -4.05 4.05 5.15
N TYR A 39 -5.32 3.69 4.94
CA TYR A 39 -5.73 2.28 4.83
C TYR A 39 -5.03 1.56 3.68
N LEU A 40 -4.93 2.17 2.50
CA LEU A 40 -4.23 1.57 1.36
C LEU A 40 -2.73 1.44 1.61
N CYS A 41 -2.14 2.35 2.39
CA CYS A 41 -0.74 2.26 2.81
C CYS A 41 -0.52 1.02 3.69
N GLU A 42 -1.33 0.87 4.73
CA GLU A 42 -1.20 -0.24 5.69
C GLU A 42 -1.49 -1.58 5.02
N MET A 43 -2.47 -1.64 4.11
CA MET A 43 -2.71 -2.84 3.30
C MET A 43 -1.52 -3.18 2.40
N GLY A 44 -0.95 -2.17 1.70
CA GLY A 44 0.22 -2.38 0.85
C GLY A 44 1.43 -2.90 1.63
N LYS A 45 1.68 -2.35 2.84
CA LYS A 45 2.73 -2.83 3.74
C LYS A 45 2.48 -4.27 4.20
N ALA A 46 1.26 -4.59 4.66
CA ALA A 46 0.92 -5.93 5.10
C ALA A 46 1.18 -6.98 4.00
N VAL A 47 0.83 -6.67 2.75
CA VAL A 47 1.12 -7.57 1.61
C VAL A 47 2.63 -7.74 1.38
N VAL A 48 3.41 -6.66 1.48
CA VAL A 48 4.88 -6.74 1.36
C VAL A 48 5.49 -7.54 2.50
N ASP A 49 5.00 -7.39 3.72
CA ASP A 49 5.46 -8.12 4.89
C ASP A 49 5.17 -9.62 4.75
N ASP A 50 3.96 -9.99 4.34
CA ASP A 50 3.57 -11.38 4.05
C ASP A 50 4.46 -12.01 2.95
N LEU A 51 4.76 -11.24 1.89
CA LEU A 51 5.65 -11.70 0.82
C LEU A 51 7.08 -11.88 1.30
N THR A 52 7.58 -10.95 2.12
CA THR A 52 8.92 -11.03 2.71
C THR A 52 9.03 -12.26 3.61
N GLN A 53 8.01 -12.51 4.43
CA GLN A 53 7.95 -13.71 5.27
C GLN A 53 7.90 -14.99 4.42
N ALA A 54 7.12 -15.01 3.35
CA ALA A 54 7.02 -16.16 2.44
C ALA A 54 8.33 -16.44 1.67
N MET A 55 9.15 -15.42 1.43
CA MET A 55 10.43 -15.54 0.74
C MET A 55 11.61 -15.85 1.67
N THR A 56 11.45 -15.65 2.98
CA THR A 56 12.49 -15.95 3.96
C THR A 56 12.40 -17.43 4.34
N PRO A 57 13.44 -18.27 4.12
CA PRO A 57 13.41 -19.66 4.55
C PRO A 57 13.32 -19.70 6.07
N ALA A 58 12.40 -20.52 6.61
CA ALA A 58 12.36 -20.80 8.04
C ALA A 58 13.70 -21.42 8.46
N ALA A 59 14.43 -20.72 9.33
CA ALA A 59 15.69 -21.18 9.89
C ALA A 59 15.49 -22.37 10.83
#